data_AF-A0A0L6VCB0-F1
#
_entry.id   AF-A0A0L6VCB0-F1
#
_cell.length_a   1.000
_cell.length_b   1.000
_cell.length_c   1.000
_cell.angle_alpha   90.00
_cell.angle_beta   90.00
_cell.angle_gamma   90.00
#
_symmetry.space_group_name_H-M   'P 1'
#
loop_
_entity.id
_entity.type
_entity.pdbx_description
1 polymer ?
#
loop_
_entity_poly.entity_id
_entity_poly.type
_entity_poly.pdbx_seq_one_letter_code
_entity_poly.pdbx_strand_id
1 'polypeptide(L)'
;MDTLNAHLDKMMLQACLDATAAQQNLAPAQKMPAPAPASKPIVLAKPQPFDGTRGTAAEVFVGQIGLHAITYPKNFPTDAIKVMFAVLFMKDYTATLSQLYLDKVFNREPVVFNDFLNDFKSSFFDHTCQHRSKGPCGTSARLEPCQHAGL
;
A
#
# COMPACT_ATOMS: atom_id res chain seq x y z
N MET A 1 -14.41 7.04 14.07
CA MET A 1 -13.58 6.97 12.84
C MET A 1 -13.25 8.37 12.32
N ASP A 2 -14.16 9.34 12.47
CA ASP A 2 -14.07 10.66 11.82
C ASP A 2 -12.96 11.58 12.35
N THR A 3 -12.71 11.56 13.66
CA THR A 3 -11.65 12.38 14.28
C THR A 3 -10.25 11.98 13.85
N LEU A 4 -10.02 10.69 13.61
CA LEU A 4 -8.72 10.16 13.20
C LEU A 4 -8.43 10.52 11.73
N ASN A 5 -9.44 10.43 10.87
CA ASN A 5 -9.34 10.88 9.49
C ASN A 5 -9.10 12.39 9.37
N ALA A 6 -9.77 13.21 10.19
CA ALA A 6 -9.53 14.66 10.21
C ALA A 6 -8.11 15.02 10.68
N HIS A 7 -7.58 14.29 11.67
CA HIS A 7 -6.20 14.46 12.13
C HIS A 7 -5.18 14.05 11.07
N LEU A 8 -5.47 12.97 10.33
CA LEU A 8 -4.63 12.50 9.22
C LEU A 8 -4.67 13.45 8.01
N ASP A 9 -5.84 13.98 7.65
CA ASP A 9 -5.97 15.01 6.61
C ASP A 9 -5.17 16.25 6.99
N LYS A 10 -5.24 16.67 8.27
CA LYS A 10 -4.45 17.78 8.79
C LYS A 10 -2.95 17.49 8.69
N MET A 11 -2.50 16.27 9.01
CA MET A 11 -1.11 15.87 8.89
C MET A 11 -0.63 15.81 7.43
N MET A 12 -1.44 15.25 6.53
CA MET A 12 -1.13 15.18 5.10
C MET A 12 -1.05 16.59 4.49
N LEU A 13 -1.99 17.46 4.88
CA LEU A 13 -2.01 18.86 4.45
C LEU A 13 -0.78 19.62 4.98
N GLN A 14 -0.44 19.47 6.27
CA GLN A 14 0.74 20.12 6.86
C GLN A 14 2.04 19.65 6.20
N ALA A 15 2.21 18.35 5.98
CA ALA A 15 3.40 17.80 5.33
C ALA A 15 3.54 18.28 3.87
N CYS A 16 2.42 18.45 3.14
CA CYS A 16 2.43 19.05 1.81
C CYS A 16 2.85 20.54 1.84
N LEU A 17 2.41 21.29 2.85
CA LEU A 17 2.80 22.70 3.01
C LEU A 17 4.30 22.83 3.33
N ASP A 18 4.84 22.00 4.22
CA ASP A 18 6.25 22.03 4.61
C ASP A 18 7.17 21.60 3.45
N ALA A 19 6.76 20.61 2.64
CA ALA A 19 7.47 20.22 1.42
C ALA A 19 7.45 21.34 0.36
N THR A 20 6.35 22.10 0.27
CA THR A 20 6.24 23.25 -0.64
C THR A 20 7.22 24.37 -0.24
N ALA A 21 7.44 24.58 1.05
CA ALA A 21 8.41 25.58 1.53
C ALA A 21 9.87 25.17 1.25
N ALA A 22 10.20 23.88 1.33
CA ALA A 22 11.54 23.37 1.02
C ALA A 22 11.88 23.40 -0.48
N GLN A 23 10.88 23.32 -1.37
CA GLN A 23 11.08 23.28 -2.81
C GLN A 23 11.30 24.67 -3.46
N GLN A 24 11.09 25.76 -2.71
CA GLN A 24 11.23 27.14 -3.23
C GLN A 24 12.67 27.66 -3.25
N ASN A 25 13.67 26.87 -2.86
CA ASN A 25 15.05 27.33 -2.74
C ASN A 25 16.03 26.78 -3.80
N LEU A 26 15.54 26.36 -4.98
CA LEU A 26 16.40 26.04 -6.13
C LEU A 26 15.91 26.70 -7.44
N ALA A 27 16.77 27.60 -7.94
CA ALA A 27 16.94 28.11 -9.32
C ALA A 27 16.23 29.42 -9.77
N PRO A 28 16.89 30.24 -10.63
CA PRO A 28 16.46 31.58 -11.01
C PRO A 28 15.40 31.58 -12.11
N ALA A 29 14.61 32.66 -12.15
CA ALA A 29 13.49 32.90 -13.05
C ALA A 29 13.83 32.67 -14.54
N GLN A 30 13.41 31.53 -15.09
CA GLN A 30 13.24 31.35 -16.53
C GLN A 30 11.79 31.68 -16.92
N LYS A 31 11.65 32.47 -17.98
CA LYS A 31 10.39 32.91 -18.59
C LYS A 31 9.55 31.68 -18.96
N MET A 32 8.40 31.50 -18.30
CA MET A 32 7.52 30.35 -18.51
C MET A 32 7.00 30.31 -19.97
N PRO A 33 7.04 29.15 -20.64
CA PRO A 33 6.25 28.91 -21.84
C PRO A 33 4.75 28.92 -21.51
N ALA A 34 3.90 29.20 -22.51
CA ALA A 34 2.45 29.26 -22.36
C ALA A 34 1.85 28.01 -21.69
N PRO A 35 0.78 28.14 -20.88
CA PRO A 35 0.19 27.01 -20.16
C PRO A 35 -0.30 25.94 -21.13
N ALA A 36 0.21 24.71 -20.98
CA ALA A 36 -0.34 23.55 -21.68
C ALA A 36 -1.81 23.35 -21.30
N PRO A 37 -2.66 22.83 -22.20
CA PRO A 37 -4.05 22.52 -21.89
C PRO A 37 -4.12 21.63 -20.65
N ALA A 38 -4.89 22.03 -19.64
CA ALA A 38 -5.09 21.23 -18.45
C ALA A 38 -5.72 19.88 -18.83
N SER A 39 -4.97 18.79 -18.66
CA SER A 39 -5.50 17.45 -18.82
C SER A 39 -6.62 17.22 -17.80
N LYS A 40 -7.73 16.61 -18.23
CA LYS A 40 -8.78 16.19 -17.30
C LYS A 40 -8.17 15.31 -16.20
N PRO A 41 -8.55 15.50 -14.92
CA PRO A 41 -8.04 14.64 -13.87
C PRO A 41 -8.50 13.20 -14.15
N ILE A 42 -7.53 12.28 -14.27
CA ILE A 42 -7.81 10.85 -14.26
C ILE A 42 -8.41 10.57 -12.88
N VAL A 43 -9.62 10.02 -12.83
CA VAL A 43 -10.27 9.63 -11.58
C VAL A 43 -9.93 8.18 -11.33
N LEU A 44 -9.04 7.92 -10.38
CA LEU A 44 -8.73 6.56 -9.95
C LEU A 44 -9.73 6.12 -8.89
N ALA A 45 -10.10 4.84 -8.90
CA ALA A 45 -10.91 4.26 -7.85
C ALA A 45 -10.11 4.29 -6.53
N LYS A 46 -10.81 4.59 -5.43
CA LYS A 46 -10.26 4.50 -4.07
C LYS A 46 -9.71 3.08 -3.83
N PRO A 47 -8.50 2.93 -3.27
CA PRO A 47 -7.97 1.61 -2.94
C PRO A 47 -8.92 0.84 -2.04
N GLN A 48 -8.98 -0.47 -2.24
CA GLN A 48 -9.77 -1.35 -1.37
C GLN A 48 -9.04 -1.57 -0.05
N PRO A 49 -9.75 -1.63 1.09
CA PRO A 49 -9.14 -2.05 2.35
C PRO A 49 -8.55 -3.46 2.22
N PHE A 50 -7.32 -3.64 2.69
CA PHE A 50 -6.60 -4.90 2.71
C PHE A 50 -6.73 -5.58 4.06
N ASP A 51 -7.25 -6.80 4.08
CA ASP A 51 -7.55 -7.55 5.31
C ASP A 51 -6.38 -8.42 5.81
N GLY A 52 -5.19 -8.27 5.23
CA GLY A 52 -4.03 -9.11 5.57
C GLY A 52 -3.99 -10.44 4.82
N THR A 53 -4.92 -10.71 3.89
CA THR A 53 -4.90 -11.93 3.08
C THR A 53 -3.62 -12.02 2.25
N ARG A 54 -2.90 -13.15 2.36
CA ARG A 54 -1.65 -13.38 1.63
C ARG A 54 -1.88 -13.66 0.14
N GLY A 55 -0.81 -13.60 -0.65
CA GLY A 55 -0.82 -13.96 -2.06
C GLY A 55 -1.44 -12.90 -2.95
N THR A 56 -2.31 -13.32 -3.87
CA THR A 56 -2.88 -12.46 -4.92
C THR A 56 -3.52 -11.18 -4.36
N ALA A 57 -4.21 -11.25 -3.22
CA ALA A 57 -4.83 -10.09 -2.60
C ALA A 57 -3.80 -9.01 -2.18
N ALA A 58 -2.64 -9.45 -1.64
CA ALA A 58 -1.55 -8.57 -1.24
C ALA A 58 -0.87 -7.90 -2.46
N GLU A 59 -0.73 -8.63 -3.57
CA GLU A 59 -0.22 -8.10 -4.82
C GLU A 59 -1.13 -7.02 -5.41
N VAL A 60 -2.44 -7.29 -5.45
CA VAL A 60 -3.45 -6.33 -5.92
C VAL A 60 -3.42 -5.06 -5.07
N PHE A 61 -3.32 -5.20 -3.75
CA PHE A 61 -3.22 -4.07 -2.84
C PHE A 61 -2.00 -3.19 -3.13
N VAL A 62 -0.79 -3.77 -3.22
CA VAL A 62 0.43 -3.01 -3.55
C VAL A 62 0.32 -2.33 -4.90
N GLY A 63 -0.27 -3.00 -5.88
CA GLY A 63 -0.54 -2.44 -7.21
C GLY A 63 -1.43 -1.18 -7.13
N GLN A 64 -2.51 -1.22 -6.34
CA GLN A 64 -3.41 -0.08 -6.16
C GLN A 64 -2.71 1.10 -5.46
N ILE A 65 -1.95 0.84 -4.39
CA ILE A 65 -1.21 1.88 -3.67
C ILE A 65 -0.17 2.54 -4.59
N GLY A 66 0.61 1.74 -5.32
CA GLY A 66 1.61 2.24 -6.26
C GLY A 66 0.99 3.08 -7.38
N LEU A 67 -0.12 2.60 -7.96
CA LEU A 67 -0.82 3.31 -9.02
C LEU A 67 -1.38 4.66 -8.54
N HIS A 68 -1.92 4.72 -7.32
CA HIS A 68 -2.40 5.97 -6.72
C HIS A 68 -1.26 6.97 -6.50
N ALA A 69 -0.12 6.51 -6.01
CA ALA A 69 1.06 7.36 -5.78
C ALA A 69 1.64 7.94 -7.08
N ILE A 70 1.67 7.13 -8.16
CA ILE A 70 2.19 7.56 -9.47
C ILE A 70 1.20 8.51 -10.17
N THR A 71 -0.11 8.28 -10.03
CA THR A 71 -1.15 9.10 -10.67
C THR A 71 -1.24 10.49 -10.05
N TYR A 72 -1.02 10.59 -8.73
CA TYR A 72 -1.14 11.85 -7.99
C TYR A 72 0.17 12.22 -7.27
N PRO A 73 1.29 12.41 -7.98
CA PRO A 73 2.60 12.56 -7.35
C PRO A 73 2.69 13.78 -6.44
N LYS A 74 1.92 14.84 -6.74
CA LYS A 74 1.81 16.04 -5.88
C LYS A 74 1.21 15.76 -4.50
N ASN A 75 0.38 14.73 -4.39
CA ASN A 75 -0.25 14.32 -3.12
C ASN A 75 0.65 13.36 -2.33
N PHE A 76 1.70 12.83 -2.97
CA PHE A 76 2.65 11.88 -2.38
C PHE A 76 4.09 12.39 -2.47
N PRO A 77 4.39 13.61 -1.98
CA PRO A 77 5.70 14.22 -2.14
C PRO A 77 6.80 13.53 -1.33
N THR A 78 6.45 12.74 -0.31
CA THR A 78 7.40 12.05 0.57
C THR A 78 7.03 10.58 0.72
N ASP A 79 8.03 9.75 1.02
CA ASP A 79 7.85 8.33 1.27
C ASP A 79 7.03 8.05 2.53
N ALA A 80 7.14 8.89 3.56
CA ALA A 80 6.29 8.82 4.74
C ALA A 80 4.80 8.94 4.41
N ILE A 81 4.42 9.84 3.49
CA ILE A 81 3.02 9.99 3.06
C ILE A 81 2.55 8.75 2.29
N LYS A 82 3.39 8.17 1.44
CA LYS A 82 3.07 6.92 0.72
C LYS A 82 2.85 5.75 1.69
N VAL A 83 3.70 5.61 2.71
CA VAL A 83 3.56 4.59 3.76
C VAL A 83 2.30 4.81 4.59
N MET A 84 2.06 6.03 5.06
CA MET A 84 0.86 6.36 5.83
C MET A 84 -0.42 6.08 5.03
N PHE A 85 -0.43 6.41 3.75
CA PHE A 85 -1.54 6.08 2.85
C PHE A 85 -1.72 4.57 2.69
N ALA A 86 -0.64 3.80 2.49
CA ALA A 86 -0.75 2.34 2.45
C ALA A 86 -1.35 1.79 3.74
N VAL A 87 -0.83 2.19 4.90
CA VAL A 87 -1.30 1.70 6.20
C VAL A 87 -2.76 2.09 6.48
N LEU A 88 -3.23 3.24 6.00
CA LEU A 88 -4.63 3.67 6.14
C LEU A 88 -5.60 2.68 5.47
N PHE A 89 -5.17 2.02 4.41
CA PHE A 89 -5.96 0.99 3.73
C PHE A 89 -5.69 -0.41 4.25
N MET A 90 -4.83 -0.62 5.24
CA MET A 90 -4.72 -1.91 5.93
C MET A 90 -5.79 -1.99 7.02
N LYS A 91 -6.63 -3.02 6.96
CA LYS A 91 -7.61 -3.35 7.99
C LYS A 91 -6.85 -3.88 9.21
N ASP A 92 -7.36 -3.54 10.39
CA ASP A 92 -6.79 -3.95 11.66
C ASP A 92 -5.33 -3.50 11.78
N TYR A 93 -5.15 -2.18 11.96
CA TYR A 93 -3.91 -1.47 12.36
C TYR A 93 -3.01 -2.20 13.39
N THR A 94 -3.50 -3.29 14.00
CA THR A 94 -2.78 -4.27 14.81
C THR A 94 -1.77 -5.12 14.04
N ALA A 95 -1.76 -5.13 12.70
CA ALA A 95 -0.64 -5.73 11.97
C ALA A 95 0.66 -5.08 12.47
N THR A 96 1.56 -5.89 13.04
CA THR A 96 2.84 -5.43 13.60
C THR A 96 3.62 -4.55 12.62
N LEU A 97 3.45 -4.81 11.32
CA LEU A 97 4.02 -4.02 10.23
C LEU A 97 3.43 -2.60 10.15
N SER A 98 2.11 -2.43 10.28
CA SER A 98 1.44 -1.13 10.30
C SER A 98 1.89 -0.28 11.49
N GLN A 99 1.98 -0.89 12.69
CA GLN A 99 2.42 -0.19 13.89
C GLN A 99 3.88 0.25 13.80
N LEU A 100 4.78 -0.63 13.35
CA LEU A 100 6.20 -0.35 13.19
C LEU A 100 6.41 0.89 12.32
N TYR A 101 5.79 0.93 11.15
CA TYR A 101 6.02 2.01 10.20
C TYR A 101 5.37 3.32 10.62
N LEU A 102 4.22 3.27 11.29
CA LEU A 102 3.60 4.49 11.79
C LEU A 102 4.32 5.06 12.99
N ASP A 103 4.88 4.24 13.87
CA ASP A 103 5.74 4.72 14.95
C ASP A 103 6.94 5.49 14.37
N LYS A 104 7.61 4.94 13.36
CA LYS A 104 8.70 5.64 12.65
C LYS A 104 8.23 6.96 12.04
N VAL A 105 7.07 7.00 11.37
CA VAL A 105 6.51 8.23 10.79
C VAL A 105 6.19 9.26 11.88
N PHE A 106 5.59 8.85 13.00
CA PHE A 106 5.24 9.76 14.10
C PHE A 106 6.47 10.28 14.85
N ASN A 107 7.51 9.45 14.98
CA ASN A 107 8.79 9.83 15.57
C ASN A 107 9.69 10.64 14.61
N ARG A 108 9.18 10.96 13.40
CA ARG A 108 9.92 11.66 12.32
C ARG A 108 11.22 10.95 11.93
N GLU A 109 11.27 9.64 12.12
CA GLU A 109 12.36 8.84 11.62
C GLU A 109 12.29 8.75 10.10
N PRO A 110 13.43 8.64 9.41
CA PRO A 110 13.44 8.42 7.98
C PRO A 110 12.75 7.09 7.66
N VAL A 111 11.72 7.18 6.81
CA VAL A 111 11.00 6.04 6.28
C VAL A 111 11.14 6.05 4.76
N VAL A 112 11.62 4.93 4.21
CA VAL A 112 11.74 4.71 2.78
C VAL A 112 10.58 3.82 2.34
N PHE A 113 9.84 4.25 1.33
CA PHE A 113 8.64 3.53 0.88
C PHE A 113 8.99 2.14 0.33
N ASN A 114 10.17 2.00 -0.28
CA ASN A 114 10.65 0.72 -0.78
C ASN A 114 10.93 -0.29 0.35
N ASP A 115 11.43 0.16 1.50
CA ASP A 115 11.67 -0.73 2.66
C ASP A 115 10.34 -1.28 3.17
N PHE A 116 9.33 -0.41 3.30
CA PHE A 116 7.96 -0.83 3.62
C PHE A 116 7.44 -1.87 2.62
N LEU A 117 7.61 -1.65 1.31
CA LEU A 117 7.16 -2.59 0.30
C LEU A 117 7.90 -3.94 0.39
N ASN A 118 9.19 -3.94 0.74
CA ASN A 118 9.95 -5.17 0.89
C ASN A 118 9.49 -5.98 2.11
N ASP A 119 9.28 -5.32 3.25
CA ASP A 119 8.76 -5.96 4.46
C ASP A 119 7.32 -6.47 4.24
N PHE A 120 6.51 -5.69 3.52
CA PHE A 120 5.15 -6.07 3.16
C PHE A 120 5.16 -7.32 2.27
N LYS A 121 5.98 -7.34 1.22
CA LYS A 121 6.14 -8.50 0.33
C LYS A 121 6.62 -9.72 1.10
N SER A 122 7.61 -9.57 1.96
CA SER A 122 8.11 -10.66 2.82
C SER A 122 7.01 -11.26 3.69
N SER A 123 6.11 -10.41 4.21
CA SER A 123 5.06 -10.82 5.13
C SER A 123 3.85 -11.44 4.43
N PHE A 124 3.42 -10.83 3.32
CA PHE A 124 2.11 -11.10 2.71
C PHE A 124 2.18 -11.73 1.33
N PHE A 125 3.29 -11.63 0.59
CA PHE A 125 3.35 -12.31 -0.69
C PHE A 125 3.47 -13.81 -0.42
N ASP A 126 2.83 -14.58 -1.30
CA ASP A 126 3.10 -16.01 -1.34
C ASP A 126 4.49 -16.15 -1.92
N HIS A 127 5.44 -16.48 -1.05
CA HIS A 127 6.69 -17.08 -1.47
C HIS A 127 6.28 -18.42 -2.06
N THR A 128 5.90 -18.42 -3.34
CA THR A 128 5.88 -19.62 -4.15
C THR A 128 7.23 -20.25 -3.90
N CYS A 129 7.26 -21.32 -3.08
CA CYS A 129 8.47 -22.07 -2.82
C CYS A 129 8.96 -22.50 -4.20
N GLN A 130 9.92 -21.78 -4.76
CA GLN A 130 10.48 -22.14 -6.05
C GLN A 130 11.10 -23.51 -5.86
N HIS A 131 10.41 -24.51 -6.39
CA HIS A 131 10.84 -25.88 -6.56
C HIS A 131 11.54 -26.52 -5.36
N ARG A 132 10.76 -27.00 -4.37
CA ARG A 132 11.12 -28.27 -3.71
C ARG A 132 10.28 -29.38 -4.33
N SER A 133 10.96 -30.22 -5.10
CA SER A 133 10.45 -31.41 -5.74
C SER A 133 9.75 -32.36 -4.75
N LYS A 134 8.51 -32.71 -5.11
CA LYS A 134 7.83 -34.01 -4.94
C LYS A 134 7.77 -34.63 -3.53
N GLY A 135 6.62 -34.45 -2.90
CA GLY A 135 6.00 -35.43 -2.00
C GLY A 135 4.48 -35.29 -2.12
N PRO A 136 3.66 -36.36 -2.08
CA PRO A 136 2.21 -36.22 -2.20
C PRO A 136 1.70 -35.43 -1.00
N CYS A 137 0.94 -34.38 -1.28
CA CYS A 137 0.08 -33.73 -0.32
C CYS A 137 -0.73 -34.82 0.40
N GLY A 138 -0.43 -35.04 1.68
CA GLY A 138 -1.00 -36.12 2.48
C GLY A 138 -2.51 -35.99 2.57
N THR A 139 -3.19 -36.86 1.82
CA THR A 139 -4.47 -37.50 2.12
C THR A 139 -5.51 -36.65 2.88
N SER A 140 -6.35 -35.92 2.14
CA SER A 140 -7.76 -35.79 2.51
C SER A 140 -8.46 -37.07 2.06
N ALA A 141 -8.44 -38.09 2.91
CA ALA A 141 -9.30 -39.26 2.77
C ALA A 141 -10.42 -39.15 3.79
N ARG A 142 -11.52 -38.51 3.40
CA ARG A 142 -12.86 -38.91 3.86
C ARG A 142 -13.95 -38.40 2.91
N LEU A 143 -14.48 -39.31 2.10
CA LEU A 143 -15.92 -39.44 1.84
C LEU A 143 -16.17 -40.74 1.02
N GLU A 144 -16.62 -41.76 1.76
CA GLU A 144 -17.57 -42.83 1.44
C GLU A 144 -17.74 -43.31 -0.02
N PRO A 145 -17.67 -44.64 -0.29
CA PRO A 145 -18.27 -45.24 -1.46
C PRO A 145 -19.73 -45.63 -1.19
N CYS A 146 -20.69 -44.98 -1.88
CA CYS A 146 -22.00 -45.58 -2.11
C CYS A 146 -21.87 -46.70 -3.16
N GLN A 147 -22.15 -47.95 -2.78
CA GLN A 147 -22.74 -48.93 -3.70
C GLN A 147 -23.74 -49.81 -2.95
N HIS A 148 -24.98 -49.78 -3.46
CA HIS A 148 -26.06 -50.71 -3.21
C HIS A 148 -25.81 -52.06 -3.88
N ALA A 149 -26.16 -53.15 -3.20
CA ALA A 149 -26.80 -54.36 -3.74
C ALA A 149 -27.37 -55.11 -2.52
N GLY A 150 -28.64 -55.46 -2.40
CA GLY A 150 -29.63 -55.78 -3.43
C GLY A 150 -29.83 -57.29 -3.47
N LEU A 151 -30.67 -57.78 -2.53
CA LEU A 151 -31.26 -59.12 -2.36
C LEU A 151 -30.31 -60.30 -2.10
#